data_AF-A0A1V5EBX3-F1
#
_entry.id   AF-A0A1V5EBX3-F1
#
_cell.length_a   1.000
_cell.length_b   1.000
_cell.length_c   1.000
_cell.angle_alpha   90.00
_cell.angle_beta   90.00
_cell.angle_gamma   90.00
#
_symmetry.space_group_name_H-M   'P 1'
#
loop_
_entity.id
_entity.type
_entity.pdbx_description
1 polymer ?
#
loop_
_entity_poly.entity_id
_entity_poly.type
_entity_poly.pdbx_seq_one_letter_code
_entity_poly.pdbx_strand_id
1 'polypeptide(L)' 'MREVRNVINAKTPHVLVALSGGAGTLSEIAIAIKTGTPVIGLHCPTFSIEGTVDFTAAETIEEVLALLERKLDALRARP' A
#
# COMPACT_ATOMS: atom_id res chain seq x y z
N MET A 1 -15.05 -0.66 16.70
CA MET A 1 -15.60 -1.63 15.72
C MET A 1 -15.11 -1.44 14.28
N ARG A 2 -14.73 -0.23 13.82
CA ARG A 2 -14.03 -0.04 12.52
C ARG A 2 -12.61 -0.63 12.49
N GLU A 3 -11.93 -0.64 13.64
CA GLU A 3 -10.53 -1.07 13.75
C GLU A 3 -10.27 -2.53 13.33
N VAL A 4 -11.22 -3.44 13.53
CA VAL A 4 -11.01 -4.87 13.19
C VAL A 4 -10.96 -5.08 11.67
N ARG A 5 -11.75 -4.34 10.90
CA ARG A 5 -11.75 -4.44 9.42
C ARG A 5 -10.49 -3.83 8.81
N ASN A 6 -10.00 -2.74 9.40
CA ASN A 6 -8.79 -2.05 8.93
C ASN A 6 -7.53 -2.89 9.19
N VAL A 7 -7.50 -3.64 10.30
CA VAL A 7 -6.39 -4.56 10.61
C VAL A 7 -6.35 -5.73 9.62
N ILE A 8 -7.49 -6.29 9.20
CA ILE A 8 -7.54 -7.37 8.21
C ILE A 8 -7.09 -6.86 6.83
N ASN A 9 -7.63 -5.72 6.37
CA ASN A 9 -7.27 -5.16 5.06
C ASN A 9 -5.81 -4.71 4.97
N ALA A 10 -5.20 -4.29 6.08
CA ALA A 10 -3.80 -3.89 6.09
C ALA A 10 -2.84 -5.07 6.32
N LYS A 11 -3.19 -6.10 7.12
CA LYS A 11 -2.26 -7.20 7.47
C LYS A 11 -2.41 -8.48 6.66
N THR A 12 -3.55 -8.70 6.01
CA THR A 12 -3.77 -9.91 5.19
C THR A 12 -3.13 -9.86 3.81
N PRO A 13 -3.14 -8.72 3.06
CA PRO A 13 -2.56 -8.73 1.72
C PRO A 13 -1.04 -8.66 1.75
N HIS A 14 -0.41 -9.32 0.78
CA HIS A 14 1.03 -9.22 0.52
C HIS A 14 1.43 -7.81 0.05
N VAL A 15 0.54 -7.13 -0.66
CA VAL A 15 0.70 -5.77 -1.19
C VAL A 15 -0.68 -5.10 -1.21
N LEU A 16 -0.77 -3.85 -0.79
CA LEU A 16 -1.98 -3.04 -0.86
C LEU A 16 -1.91 -2.08 -2.05
N VAL A 17 -2.96 -2.05 -2.88
CA VAL A 17 -3.11 -1.03 -3.94
C VAL A 17 -4.18 -0.03 -3.49
N ALA A 18 -3.76 1.20 -3.24
CA ALA A 18 -4.65 2.31 -2.91
C ALA A 18 -5.04 3.03 -4.21
N LEU A 19 -6.33 3.10 -4.48
CA LEU A 19 -6.87 3.89 -5.59
C LEU A 19 -7.29 5.27 -5.09
N SER A 20 -7.28 6.25 -6.00
CA SER A 20 -7.77 7.62 -5.81
C SER A 20 -8.80 7.78 -4.70
N GLY A 21 -8.58 8.73 -3.79
CA GLY A 21 -9.52 9.00 -2.72
C GLY A 21 -9.08 10.13 -1.81
N GLY A 22 -9.79 10.31 -0.70
CA GLY A 22 -9.55 11.38 0.27
C GLY A 22 -8.92 10.90 1.57
N ALA A 23 -9.25 11.59 2.67
CA ALA A 23 -8.72 11.29 4.00
C ALA A 23 -8.94 9.83 4.46
N GLY A 24 -10.03 9.19 4.03
CA GLY A 24 -10.29 7.78 4.31
C GLY A 24 -9.23 6.86 3.69
N THR A 25 -8.89 7.06 2.42
CA THR A 25 -7.83 6.31 1.74
C THR A 25 -6.47 6.57 2.39
N LEU A 26 -6.16 7.82 2.73
CA LEU A 26 -4.92 8.16 3.43
C LEU A 26 -4.80 7.45 4.78
N SER A 27 -5.90 7.31 5.52
CA SER A 27 -5.92 6.55 6.77
C SER A 27 -5.59 5.08 6.57
N GLU A 28 -6.11 4.44 5.51
CA GLU A 28 -5.77 3.03 5.22
C GLU A 28 -4.32 2.87 4.76
N ILE A 29 -3.80 3.80 3.96
CA ILE A 29 -2.37 3.85 3.58
C ILE A 29 -1.49 3.94 4.83
N ALA A 30 -1.82 4.85 5.76
CA ALA A 30 -1.06 5.01 7.00
C ALA A 30 -1.07 3.75 7.86
N ILE A 31 -2.22 3.05 7.94
CA ILE A 31 -2.32 1.79 8.67
C ILE A 31 -1.46 0.71 8.01
N ALA A 32 -1.51 0.56 6.68
CA ALA A 32 -0.71 -0.42 5.94
C ALA A 32 0.80 -0.20 6.11
N ILE A 33 1.24 1.05 5.99
CA ILE A 33 2.63 1.44 6.26
C ILE A 33 3.03 1.09 7.70
N LYS A 34 2.19 1.45 8.68
CA LYS A 34 2.45 1.15 10.10
C LYS A 34 2.54 -0.35 10.37
N THR A 35 1.82 -1.18 9.61
CA THR A 35 1.85 -2.64 9.75
C THR A 35 2.93 -3.32 8.90
N GLY A 36 3.73 -2.57 8.15
CA GLY A 36 4.80 -3.09 7.30
C GLY A 36 4.31 -3.68 5.97
N THR A 37 3.08 -3.39 5.58
CA THR A 37 2.52 -3.85 4.32
C THR A 37 2.87 -2.86 3.22
N PRO A 38 3.50 -3.32 2.12
CA PRO A 38 3.90 -2.43 1.04
C PRO A 38 2.67 -1.90 0.30
N VAL A 39 2.71 -0.63 -0.08
CA VAL A 39 1.60 0.10 -0.68
C VAL A 39 1.97 0.63 -2.07
N ILE A 40 1.10 0.43 -3.04
CA ILE A 40 1.14 1.10 -4.35
C ILE A 40 -0.03 2.09 -4.41
N GLY A 41 0.22 3.36 -4.65
CA GLY A 41 -0.81 4.39 -4.76
C GLY A 41 -1.05 4.81 -6.20
N LEU A 42 -2.25 4.58 -6.74
CA LEU A 42 -2.68 5.09 -8.04
C LEU A 42 -3.50 6.36 -7.85
N HIS A 43 -2.99 7.49 -8.33
CA HIS A 43 -3.63 8.81 -8.21
C HIS A 43 -4.06 9.17 -6.77
N CYS A 44 -3.24 8.81 -5.78
CA CYS A 44 -3.50 9.08 -4.37
C CYS A 44 -3.06 10.49 -3.94
N PRO A 45 -3.63 11.04 -2.84
CA PRO A 45 -3.16 12.29 -2.27
C PRO A 45 -1.65 12.25 -1.95
N THR A 46 -0.97 13.37 -2.14
CA THR A 46 0.42 13.52 -1.72
C THR A 46 0.51 13.62 -0.20
N PHE A 47 1.52 12.99 0.38
CA PHE A 47 1.80 13.05 1.81
C PHE A 47 3.30 12.89 2.05
N SER A 48 3.74 13.24 3.25
CA SER A 48 5.10 13.03 3.71
C SER A 48 5.05 12.32 5.06
N ILE A 49 5.93 11.34 5.26
CA ILE A 49 6.07 10.57 6.48
C ILE A 49 7.57 10.54 6.81
N GLU A 50 7.91 10.75 8.07
CA GLU A 50 9.28 10.59 8.55
C GLU A 50 9.69 9.12 8.56
N GLY A 51 10.90 8.83 8.07
CA GLY A 51 11.45 7.48 7.99
C GLY A 51 11.20 6.78 6.66
N THR A 52 11.72 5.55 6.55
CA THR A 52 11.58 4.75 5.34
C THR A 52 10.24 4.03 5.35
N VAL A 53 9.42 4.29 4.34
CA VAL A 53 8.13 3.61 4.13
C VAL A 53 8.14 2.90 2.79
N ASP A 54 7.51 1.73 2.72
CA ASP A 54 7.33 0.99 1.47
C ASP A 54 6.05 1.46 0.77
N PHE A 55 6.11 2.68 0.23
CA PHE A 55 5.06 3.29 -0.58
C PHE A 55 5.62 3.65 -1.96
N THR A 56 4.90 3.32 -3.02
CA THR A 56 5.28 3.69 -4.40
C THR A 56 4.07 4.28 -5.12
N ALA A 57 4.21 5.50 -5.64
CA ALA A 57 3.17 6.11 -6.49
C ALA A 57 3.24 5.53 -7.91
N ALA A 58 2.07 5.41 -8.54
CA ALA A 58 1.90 5.02 -9.93
C ALA A 58 0.86 5.93 -10.60
N GLU A 59 1.00 6.15 -11.89
CA GLU A 59 0.11 6.99 -12.70
C GLU A 59 -0.75 6.15 -13.67
N THR A 60 -0.34 4.91 -13.95
CA THR A 60 -1.08 4.02 -14.86
C THR A 60 -1.36 2.66 -14.24
N ILE A 61 -2.35 1.95 -14.79
CA ILE A 61 -2.68 0.59 -14.36
C ILE A 61 -1.52 -0.35 -14.67
N GLU A 62 -0.87 -0.16 -15.81
CA GLU A 62 0.29 -0.94 -16.25
C GLU A 62 1.45 -0.81 -15.26
N GLU A 63 1.72 0.39 -14.77
CA GLU A 63 2.72 0.62 -13.71
C GLU A 63 2.36 -0.08 -12.41
N VAL A 64 1.08 -0.01 -12.01
CA VAL A 64 0.59 -0.71 -10.81
C VAL A 64 0.83 -2.21 -10.93
N LEU A 65 0.50 -2.82 -12.06
CA LEU A 65 0.69 -4.25 -12.28
C LEU A 65 2.18 -4.64 -12.26
N ALA A 66 3.04 -3.87 -12.94
CA ALA A 66 4.48 -4.11 -12.94
C ALA A 66 5.11 -3.95 -11.54
N LEU A 67 4.64 -2.99 -10.74
CA LEU A 67 5.05 -2.84 -9.34
C LEU A 67 4.56 -4.00 -8.48
N LEU A 68 3.33 -4.45 -8.68
CA LEU A 68 2.74 -5.56 -7.95
C LEU A 68 3.53 -6.86 -8.18
N GLU A 69 3.83 -7.19 -9.44
CA GLU A 69 4.66 -8.35 -9.80
C GLU A 69 6.03 -8.31 -9.12
N ARG A 70 6.75 -7.18 -9.24
CA ARG A 70 8.06 -7.00 -8.60
C ARG A 70 8.01 -7.21 -7.08
N LYS A 71 7.00 -6.66 -6.41
CA LYS A 71 6.84 -6.80 -4.96
C LYS A 71 6.52 -8.25 -4.57
N LEU A 72 5.66 -8.94 -5.33
CA LEU A 72 5.32 -10.35 -5.08
C LEU A 72 6.52 -11.28 -5.32
N ASP A 73 7.32 -11.03 -6.35
CA ASP A 73 8.52 -11.82 -6.62
C ASP A 73 9.59 -11.62 -5.54
N ALA A 74 9.76 -10.38 -5.05
CA ALA A 74 10.65 -10.11 -3.92
C ALA A 74 10.22 -10.83 -2.63
N LEU A 75 8.92 -11.03 -2.42
CA LEU A 75 8.40 -11.83 -1.30
C LEU A 75 8.66 -13.33 -1.49
N ARG A 76 8.49 -13.85 -2.71
CA ARG A 76 8.77 -15.26 -3.05
C ARG A 76 10.25 -15.62 -2.97
N ALA A 77 11.12 -14.66 -3.25
CA ALA A 77 12.57 -14.82 -3.17
C ALA A 77 13.12 -14.76 -1.72
N ARG A 78 12.27 -14.44 -0.73
CA ARG A 78 12.66 -14.43 0.68
C ARG A 78 12.66 -15.88 1.20
N PRO A 79 13.77 -16.37 1.78
CA PRO A 79 13.89 -17.74 2.27
C PRO A 79 12.95 -18.06 3.44
#